data_AF-A0A7X2NPU4-F1
#
_entry.id   AF-A0A7X2NPU4-F1
#
_cell.length_a   1.000
_cell.length_b   1.000
_cell.length_c   1.000
_cell.angle_alpha   90.00
_cell.angle_beta   90.00
_cell.angle_gamma   90.00
#
_symmetry.space_group_name_H-M   'P 1'
#
loop_
_entity.id
_entity.type
_entity.pdbx_description
1 polymer ?
#
loop_
_entity_poly.entity_id
_entity_poly.type
_entity_poly.pdbx_seq_one_letter_code
_entity_poly.pdbx_strand_id
1 'polypeptide(L)'
;IKDIPNTYQGRYYYTEKGTTRLEYLPVGSYVLVETKTPKGYATAAPVLITIEDTGHLERIQYAEMGDMPLSLEVSKVNITGGKEVNGARLTIYPVDAYGRVSDRPLELHQPTTKGQYQDITATWISGLDGTYTEEDKAAGLIPDGFEPGDLKPHRVTYIPEGDYILREETTPYGFLQSVDVPFSVIDSQIVQKAEMVDKIPEGILKLVKSDTDRPEEKLKDVEFSLINKTLNKECEIVITNDQGEAQFKPQPIGYMDKDGNFKPYTYECREIKGAVGHMLTLKPYEFQFEYKNEWTNLIILDYNPTNDSNRTKTDKFLGDTDQWLEGAELRMERRTGTDTWETVDEWVTGRQSH
;
A
#
# COMPACT_ATOMS: atom_id res chain seq x y z
N ILE A 1 37.14 34.43 -34.80
CA ILE A 1 36.16 34.64 -35.90
C ILE A 1 36.35 33.48 -36.87
N LYS A 2 35.25 32.87 -37.33
CA LYS A 2 35.25 31.74 -38.26
C LYS A 2 34.27 32.02 -39.40
N ASP A 3 34.58 31.55 -40.60
CA ASP A 3 33.75 31.78 -41.78
C ASP A 3 32.54 30.85 -41.80
N ILE A 4 31.42 31.33 -42.36
CA ILE A 4 30.21 30.53 -42.57
C ILE A 4 30.26 29.96 -44.00
N PRO A 5 30.24 28.63 -44.17
CA PRO A 5 30.23 28.01 -45.51
C PRO A 5 29.09 28.53 -46.39
N ASN A 6 29.31 28.56 -47.70
CA ASN A 6 28.33 28.99 -48.70
C ASN A 6 27.86 30.46 -48.57
N THR A 7 28.69 31.32 -47.97
CA THR A 7 28.47 32.77 -47.90
C THR A 7 29.69 33.52 -48.42
N TYR A 8 29.50 34.76 -48.89
CA TYR A 8 30.62 35.59 -49.37
C TYR A 8 31.38 36.25 -48.22
N GLN A 9 30.68 36.76 -47.21
CA GLN A 9 31.25 37.47 -46.05
C GLN A 9 30.72 36.94 -44.70
N GLY A 10 29.97 35.83 -44.71
CA GLY A 10 29.35 35.27 -43.52
C GLY A 10 30.41 34.81 -42.53
N ARG A 11 30.23 35.21 -41.28
CA ARG A 11 31.17 34.90 -40.20
C ARG A 11 30.45 34.73 -38.88
N TYR A 12 31.03 33.92 -38.00
CA TYR A 12 30.56 33.79 -36.63
C TYR A 12 31.69 33.90 -35.60
N TYR A 13 31.31 34.35 -34.41
CA TYR A 13 32.21 34.46 -33.27
C TYR A 13 31.44 34.43 -31.95
N TYR A 14 32.13 34.09 -30.88
CA TYR A 14 31.58 34.11 -29.52
C TYR A 14 31.78 35.49 -28.91
N THR A 15 30.76 35.99 -28.20
CA THR A 15 30.83 37.25 -27.46
C THR A 15 31.35 37.01 -26.04
N GLU A 16 31.72 38.08 -25.33
CA GLU A 16 32.13 38.03 -23.92
C GLU A 16 31.03 37.47 -22.99
N LYS A 17 29.77 37.53 -23.42
CA LYS A 17 28.62 36.97 -22.70
C LYS A 17 28.34 35.51 -23.04
N GLY A 18 29.22 34.85 -23.80
CA GLY A 18 29.06 33.45 -24.21
C GLY A 18 28.03 33.22 -25.31
N THR A 19 27.46 34.28 -25.91
CA THR A 19 26.53 34.14 -27.03
C THR A 19 27.28 33.95 -28.35
N THR A 20 26.66 33.26 -29.31
CA THR A 20 27.18 33.16 -30.67
C THR A 20 26.57 34.25 -31.53
N ARG A 21 27.41 35.07 -32.17
CA ARG A 21 26.97 36.09 -33.12
C ARG A 21 27.32 35.63 -34.54
N LEU A 22 26.31 35.60 -35.41
CA LEU A 22 26.44 35.32 -36.84
C LEU A 22 26.19 36.63 -37.61
N GLU A 23 27.06 36.96 -38.54
CA GLU A 23 26.96 38.16 -39.37
C GLU A 23 26.94 37.80 -40.86
N TYR A 24 26.33 38.66 -41.67
CA TYR A 24 26.19 38.51 -43.13
C TYR A 24 25.49 37.19 -43.55
N LEU A 25 24.52 36.74 -42.76
CA LEU A 25 23.60 35.68 -43.18
C LEU A 25 22.67 36.20 -44.29
N PRO A 26 22.53 35.50 -45.42
CA PRO A 26 21.51 35.83 -46.43
C PRO A 26 20.09 35.81 -45.84
N VAL A 27 19.21 36.64 -46.39
CA VAL A 27 17.77 36.62 -46.09
C VAL A 27 17.20 35.24 -46.40
N GLY A 28 16.41 34.68 -45.48
CA GLY A 28 15.82 33.36 -45.65
C GLY A 28 15.42 32.68 -44.35
N SER A 29 15.00 31.43 -44.46
CA SER A 29 14.62 30.59 -43.33
C SER A 29 15.74 29.61 -42.98
N TYR A 30 16.06 29.56 -41.70
CA TYR A 30 17.10 28.73 -41.11
C TYR A 30 16.47 27.90 -39.99
N VAL A 31 17.12 26.79 -39.63
CA VAL A 31 16.72 25.98 -38.49
C VAL A 31 17.91 25.87 -37.54
N LEU A 32 17.70 26.22 -36.29
CA LEU A 32 18.65 25.97 -35.21
C LEU A 32 18.35 24.58 -34.63
N VAL A 33 19.33 23.69 -34.70
CA VAL A 33 19.22 22.29 -34.27
C VAL A 33 20.26 22.01 -33.19
N GLU A 34 19.81 21.46 -32.07
CA GLU A 34 20.72 20.91 -31.06
C GLU A 34 21.29 19.58 -31.56
N THR A 35 22.62 19.46 -31.61
CA THR A 35 23.30 18.26 -32.16
C THR A 35 23.87 17.34 -31.09
N LYS A 36 23.92 17.81 -29.85
CA LYS A 36 24.41 17.05 -28.69
C LYS A 36 23.83 17.64 -27.41
N THR A 37 22.97 16.86 -26.77
CA THR A 37 22.29 17.27 -25.55
C THR A 37 23.10 16.93 -24.30
N PRO A 38 23.19 17.83 -23.31
CA PRO A 38 23.81 17.53 -22.02
C PRO A 38 23.07 16.43 -21.27
N LYS A 39 23.78 15.65 -20.44
CA LYS A 39 23.16 14.60 -19.61
C LYS A 39 22.11 15.21 -18.66
N GLY A 40 20.95 14.56 -18.58
CA GLY A 40 19.84 15.00 -17.71
C GLY A 40 18.92 16.03 -18.36
N TYR A 41 19.15 16.39 -19.62
CA TYR A 41 18.32 17.32 -20.38
C TYR A 41 17.69 16.62 -21.58
N ALA A 42 16.48 17.06 -21.94
CA ALA A 42 15.76 16.66 -23.12
C ALA A 42 16.25 17.46 -24.33
N THR A 43 16.39 16.82 -25.48
CA THR A 43 16.86 17.47 -26.71
C THR A 43 15.87 18.57 -27.11
N ALA A 44 16.35 19.80 -27.26
CA ALA A 44 15.50 20.91 -27.65
C ALA A 44 14.91 20.72 -29.06
N ALA A 45 13.62 21.01 -29.21
CA ALA A 45 12.97 20.98 -30.52
C ALA A 45 13.63 22.00 -31.48
N PRO A 46 13.80 21.67 -32.78
CA PRO A 46 14.39 22.59 -33.75
C PRO A 46 13.63 23.92 -33.82
N VAL A 47 14.36 25.03 -33.78
CA VAL A 47 13.78 26.39 -33.84
C VAL A 47 13.89 26.94 -35.25
N LEU A 48 12.76 27.29 -35.86
CA LEU A 48 12.73 28.00 -37.14
C LEU A 48 13.11 29.47 -36.91
N ILE A 49 14.13 29.94 -37.61
CA ILE A 49 14.62 31.31 -37.57
C ILE A 49 14.44 31.91 -38.95
N THR A 50 13.72 33.03 -39.05
CA THR A 50 13.63 33.82 -40.28
C THR A 50 14.58 35.01 -40.17
N ILE A 51 15.51 35.11 -41.11
CA ILE A 51 16.39 36.28 -41.24
C ILE A 51 15.76 37.23 -42.24
N GLU A 52 15.33 38.38 -41.74
CA GLU A 52 14.71 39.46 -42.53
C GLU A 52 15.73 40.54 -42.93
N ASP A 53 15.47 41.24 -44.04
CA ASP A 53 16.26 42.40 -44.48
C ASP A 53 15.84 43.67 -43.74
N THR A 54 16.20 43.76 -42.45
CA THR A 54 15.80 44.88 -41.59
C THR A 54 16.93 45.85 -41.29
N GLY A 55 18.11 45.70 -41.91
CA GLY A 55 19.29 46.53 -41.63
C GLY A 55 19.83 46.39 -40.20
N HIS A 56 21.12 46.08 -40.05
CA HIS A 56 21.75 45.86 -38.73
C HIS A 56 21.74 47.10 -37.80
N LEU A 57 21.49 48.31 -38.33
CA LEU A 57 21.39 49.57 -37.58
C LEU A 57 20.00 49.82 -37.02
N GLU A 58 18.97 49.13 -37.53
CA GLU A 58 17.60 49.28 -37.03
C GLU A 58 17.24 48.17 -36.04
N ARG A 59 17.61 46.91 -36.33
CA ARG A 59 17.28 45.77 -35.47
C ARG A 59 18.28 44.62 -35.59
N ILE A 60 18.79 44.16 -34.44
CA ILE A 60 19.49 42.87 -34.33
C ILE A 60 18.43 41.79 -34.06
N GLN A 61 18.44 40.73 -34.88
CA GLN A 61 17.53 39.58 -34.74
C GLN A 61 18.12 38.59 -33.73
N TYR A 62 17.31 38.12 -32.79
CA TYR A 62 17.70 37.17 -31.75
C TYR A 62 16.90 35.89 -31.90
N ALA A 63 17.56 34.76 -31.64
CA ALA A 63 16.93 33.46 -31.50
C ALA A 63 17.48 32.81 -30.24
N GLU A 64 16.60 32.15 -29.49
CA GLU A 64 16.91 31.46 -28.25
C GLU A 64 16.45 30.01 -28.36
N MET A 65 17.22 29.11 -27.77
CA MET A 65 16.91 27.70 -27.64
C MET A 65 17.31 27.30 -26.23
N GLY A 66 16.46 26.55 -25.54
CA GLY A 66 16.69 26.14 -24.17
C GLY A 66 16.23 24.71 -23.97
N ASP A 67 17.00 23.98 -23.19
CA ASP A 67 16.71 22.58 -22.88
C ASP A 67 15.84 22.48 -21.64
N MET A 68 14.97 21.48 -21.64
CA MET A 68 14.17 21.13 -20.46
C MET A 68 14.83 19.96 -19.73
N PRO A 69 14.80 19.92 -18.38
CA PRO A 69 15.31 18.77 -17.65
C PRO A 69 14.46 17.53 -17.91
N LEU A 70 15.11 16.39 -18.14
CA LEU A 70 14.44 15.10 -18.05
C LEU A 70 13.95 14.90 -16.62
N SER A 71 12.71 14.42 -16.51
CA SER A 71 11.99 14.35 -15.24
C SER A 71 11.28 13.02 -15.10
N LEU A 72 11.32 12.48 -13.90
CA LEU A 72 10.64 11.25 -13.48
C LEU A 72 9.77 11.56 -12.27
N GLU A 73 8.50 11.16 -12.33
CA GLU A 73 7.63 11.06 -11.17
C GLU A 73 7.68 9.62 -10.64
N VAL A 74 7.95 9.50 -9.35
CA VAL A 74 7.98 8.22 -8.66
C VAL A 74 6.87 8.17 -7.64
N SER A 75 5.99 7.19 -7.80
CA SER A 75 4.87 6.93 -6.90
C SER A 75 5.09 5.67 -6.10
N LYS A 76 4.91 5.75 -4.78
CA LYS A 76 4.93 4.61 -3.87
C LYS A 76 3.52 4.33 -3.41
N VAL A 77 2.84 3.34 -3.98
CA VAL A 77 1.41 3.12 -3.72
C VAL A 77 1.16 1.80 -3.00
N ASN A 78 -0.05 1.61 -2.47
CA ASN A 78 -0.48 0.30 -1.99
C ASN A 78 -1.05 -0.58 -3.14
N ILE A 79 -1.36 -1.85 -2.87
CA ILE A 79 -1.88 -2.79 -3.88
C ILE A 79 -3.21 -2.36 -4.54
N THR A 80 -3.99 -1.49 -3.90
CA THR A 80 -5.23 -0.96 -4.49
C THR A 80 -4.98 0.17 -5.48
N GLY A 81 -3.74 0.65 -5.60
CA GLY A 81 -3.33 1.75 -6.46
C GLY A 81 -3.80 3.12 -5.97
N GLY A 82 -3.25 4.17 -6.58
CA GLY A 82 -3.76 5.54 -6.49
C GLY A 82 -3.13 6.44 -5.42
N LYS A 83 -3.06 6.00 -4.16
CA LYS A 83 -2.57 6.86 -3.06
C LYS A 83 -1.17 6.49 -2.61
N GLU A 84 -0.37 7.51 -2.27
CA GLU A 84 1.00 7.32 -1.79
C GLU A 84 1.05 6.70 -0.38
N VAL A 85 2.00 5.81 -0.18
CA VAL A 85 2.46 5.31 1.11
C VAL A 85 3.47 6.32 1.66
N ASN A 86 3.32 6.69 2.93
CA ASN A 86 4.19 7.62 3.61
C ASN A 86 5.32 6.90 4.37
N GLY A 87 6.53 7.45 4.30
CA GLY A 87 7.65 7.04 5.15
C GLY A 87 8.59 5.99 4.56
N ALA A 88 8.39 5.54 3.32
CA ALA A 88 9.28 4.58 2.68
C ALA A 88 10.54 5.29 2.19
N ARG A 89 11.73 4.78 2.54
CA ARG A 89 12.98 5.34 2.00
C ARG A 89 13.25 4.72 0.63
N LEU A 90 13.26 5.53 -0.41
CA LEU A 90 13.46 5.08 -1.79
C LEU A 90 14.78 5.60 -2.34
N THR A 91 15.44 4.79 -3.14
CA THR A 91 16.70 5.15 -3.82
C THR A 91 16.72 4.61 -5.24
N ILE A 92 17.21 5.42 -6.18
CA ILE A 92 17.42 5.01 -7.58
C ILE A 92 18.87 4.54 -7.77
N TYR A 93 19.06 3.39 -8.42
CA TYR A 93 20.38 2.87 -8.79
C TYR A 93 20.50 2.72 -10.31
N PRO A 94 21.60 3.20 -10.92
CA PRO A 94 21.87 2.94 -12.33
C PRO A 94 22.07 1.46 -12.62
N VAL A 95 21.64 1.05 -13.82
CA VAL A 95 21.88 -0.28 -14.38
C VAL A 95 22.72 -0.13 -15.64
N ASP A 96 23.77 -0.94 -15.76
CA ASP A 96 24.62 -0.91 -16.95
C ASP A 96 24.04 -1.72 -18.12
N ALA A 97 24.68 -1.63 -19.29
CA ALA A 97 24.24 -2.31 -20.51
C ALA A 97 24.20 -3.85 -20.42
N TYR A 98 24.74 -4.45 -19.36
CA TYR A 98 24.69 -5.90 -19.09
C TYR A 98 23.63 -6.26 -18.05
N GLY A 99 22.83 -5.30 -17.59
CA GLY A 99 21.81 -5.49 -16.56
C GLY A 99 22.38 -5.52 -15.14
N ARG A 100 23.62 -5.07 -14.91
CA ARG A 100 24.22 -5.05 -13.57
C ARG A 100 23.85 -3.76 -12.86
N VAL A 101 23.28 -3.90 -11.67
CA VAL A 101 22.93 -2.80 -10.78
C VAL A 101 24.21 -2.22 -10.17
N SER A 102 24.32 -0.89 -10.17
CA SER A 102 25.39 -0.15 -9.50
C SER A 102 25.32 -0.33 -7.97
N ASP A 103 26.47 -0.47 -7.32
CA ASP A 103 26.57 -0.45 -5.85
C ASP A 103 26.40 0.96 -5.25
N ARG A 104 26.39 1.99 -6.10
CA ARG A 104 26.21 3.39 -5.71
C ARG A 104 24.86 3.91 -6.23
N PRO A 105 24.12 4.67 -5.41
CA PRO A 105 22.95 5.39 -5.86
C PRO A 105 23.25 6.32 -7.05
N LEU A 106 22.20 6.69 -7.77
CA LEU A 106 22.27 7.70 -8.82
C LEU A 106 22.60 9.07 -8.19
N GLU A 107 23.66 9.71 -8.69
CA GLU A 107 23.99 11.10 -8.41
C GLU A 107 23.43 11.98 -9.53
N LEU A 108 22.63 12.98 -9.16
CA LEU A 108 22.01 13.94 -10.06
C LEU A 108 22.79 15.25 -10.02
N HIS A 109 23.17 15.74 -11.20
CA HIS A 109 23.89 17.00 -11.37
C HIS A 109 22.89 18.12 -11.68
N GLN A 110 22.52 18.92 -10.67
CA GLN A 110 21.45 19.91 -10.78
C GLN A 110 21.96 21.36 -10.70
N PRO A 111 21.40 22.31 -11.47
CA PRO A 111 21.72 23.72 -11.33
C PRO A 111 21.12 24.32 -10.06
N THR A 112 21.87 25.21 -9.43
CA THR A 112 21.48 26.01 -8.26
C THR A 112 20.93 27.36 -8.70
N THR A 113 20.23 28.06 -7.79
CA THR A 113 19.69 29.41 -8.05
C THR A 113 20.75 30.47 -8.40
N LYS A 114 22.03 30.20 -8.11
CA LYS A 114 23.17 31.07 -8.42
C LYS A 114 23.88 30.68 -9.73
N GLY A 115 23.35 29.72 -10.48
CA GLY A 115 23.94 29.24 -11.74
C GLY A 115 25.14 28.29 -11.57
N GLN A 116 25.43 27.83 -10.35
CA GLN A 116 26.40 26.76 -10.09
C GLN A 116 25.70 25.39 -10.15
N TYR A 117 26.45 24.29 -10.13
CA TYR A 117 25.90 22.93 -10.05
C TYR A 117 26.10 22.33 -8.66
N GLN A 118 25.18 21.46 -8.27
CA GLN A 118 25.26 20.63 -7.07
C GLN A 118 25.00 19.16 -7.43
N ASP A 119 25.63 18.27 -6.68
CA ASP A 119 25.40 16.83 -6.78
C ASP A 119 24.44 16.43 -5.65
N ILE A 120 23.34 15.79 -6.02
CA ILE A 120 22.40 15.22 -5.06
C ILE A 120 22.22 13.73 -5.32
N THR A 121 22.23 12.96 -4.26
CA THR A 121 21.87 11.55 -4.32
C THR A 121 20.37 11.42 -4.54
N ALA A 122 19.93 10.57 -5.47
CA ALA A 122 18.52 10.29 -5.77
C ALA A 122 17.90 9.37 -4.71
N THR A 123 17.85 9.86 -3.47
CA THR A 123 17.26 9.19 -2.29
C THR A 123 16.31 10.14 -1.58
N TRP A 124 15.10 9.66 -1.27
CA TRP A 124 14.08 10.43 -0.57
C TRP A 124 13.24 9.54 0.35
N ILE A 125 12.32 10.17 1.09
CA ILE A 125 11.29 9.48 1.87
C ILE A 125 9.95 9.81 1.24
N SER A 126 9.18 8.79 0.86
CA SER A 126 7.86 8.96 0.25
C SER A 126 6.91 9.74 1.16
N GLY A 127 6.06 10.58 0.57
CA GLY A 127 5.11 11.44 1.29
C GLY A 127 5.70 12.75 1.84
N LEU A 128 7.02 12.97 1.79
CA LEU A 128 7.62 14.22 2.26
C LEU A 128 7.59 15.36 1.23
N ASP A 129 7.17 15.09 -0.01
CA ASP A 129 6.95 16.09 -1.07
C ASP A 129 5.70 16.97 -0.82
N GLY A 130 4.99 16.72 0.29
CA GLY A 130 3.80 17.44 0.70
C GLY A 130 2.54 16.88 0.04
N THR A 131 1.46 17.63 0.16
CA THR A 131 0.15 17.27 -0.40
C THR A 131 -0.27 18.26 -1.49
N TYR A 132 -1.21 17.84 -2.34
CA TYR A 132 -1.92 18.74 -3.23
C TYR A 132 -2.76 19.73 -2.41
N THR A 133 -2.76 21.00 -2.80
CA THR A 133 -3.51 22.06 -2.13
C THR A 133 -4.75 22.49 -2.92
N GLU A 134 -5.61 23.31 -2.31
CA GLU A 134 -6.72 23.93 -3.03
C GLU A 134 -6.23 24.91 -4.11
N GLU A 135 -5.08 25.54 -3.91
CA GLU A 135 -4.42 26.36 -4.93
C GLU A 135 -3.97 25.51 -6.13
N ASP A 136 -3.40 24.32 -5.89
CA ASP A 136 -3.05 23.39 -6.98
C ASP A 136 -4.28 22.99 -7.78
N LYS A 137 -5.42 22.77 -7.11
CA LYS A 137 -6.70 22.47 -7.75
C LYS A 137 -7.21 23.63 -8.60
N ALA A 138 -7.20 24.85 -8.05
CA ALA A 138 -7.63 26.05 -8.75
C ALA A 138 -6.75 26.35 -9.97
N ALA A 139 -5.46 25.98 -9.90
CA ALA A 139 -4.51 26.10 -11.00
C ALA A 139 -4.58 24.93 -12.03
N GLY A 140 -5.38 23.89 -11.77
CA GLY A 140 -5.47 22.71 -12.64
C GLY A 140 -4.21 21.85 -12.67
N LEU A 141 -3.43 21.86 -11.58
CA LEU A 141 -2.14 21.15 -11.46
C LEU A 141 -2.27 19.75 -10.83
N ILE A 142 -3.45 19.41 -10.32
CA ILE A 142 -3.71 18.09 -9.72
C ILE A 142 -3.94 17.07 -10.84
N PRO A 143 -3.15 15.98 -10.91
CA PRO A 143 -3.35 14.92 -11.90
C PRO A 143 -4.67 14.17 -11.69
N ASP A 144 -5.17 13.54 -12.75
CA ASP A 144 -6.36 12.68 -12.67
C ASP A 144 -6.19 11.59 -11.59
N GLY A 145 -7.19 11.48 -10.71
CA GLY A 145 -7.19 10.51 -9.60
C GLY A 145 -6.67 11.05 -8.27
N PHE A 146 -6.18 12.29 -8.22
CA PHE A 146 -5.76 12.96 -6.98
C PHE A 146 -6.74 14.09 -6.59
N GLU A 147 -6.77 14.40 -5.30
CA GLU A 147 -7.53 15.50 -4.71
C GLU A 147 -6.67 16.31 -3.73
N PRO A 148 -7.09 17.54 -3.36
CA PRO A 148 -6.45 18.27 -2.28
C PRO A 148 -6.35 17.45 -1.00
N GLY A 149 -5.17 17.44 -0.40
CA GLY A 149 -4.84 16.61 0.77
C GLY A 149 -4.18 15.28 0.42
N ASP A 150 -4.26 14.79 -0.82
CA ASP A 150 -3.48 13.62 -1.23
C ASP A 150 -2.00 13.97 -1.32
N LEU A 151 -1.16 13.02 -0.91
CA LEU A 151 0.29 13.12 -0.99
C LEU A 151 0.77 13.20 -2.44
N LYS A 152 1.78 14.04 -2.67
CA LYS A 152 2.41 14.21 -3.98
C LYS A 152 3.42 13.09 -4.25
N PRO A 153 3.45 12.53 -5.47
CA PRO A 153 4.57 11.72 -5.94
C PRO A 153 5.89 12.48 -5.86
N HIS A 154 7.00 11.77 -5.73
CA HIS A 154 8.32 12.39 -5.72
C HIS A 154 8.75 12.73 -7.15
N ARG A 155 9.20 13.97 -7.36
CA ARG A 155 9.65 14.44 -8.68
C ARG A 155 11.18 14.52 -8.75
N VAL A 156 11.77 13.58 -9.46
CA VAL A 156 13.20 13.56 -9.78
C VAL A 156 13.42 14.37 -11.06
N THR A 157 14.35 15.31 -11.03
CA THR A 157 14.71 16.16 -12.18
C THR A 157 16.19 16.03 -12.52
N TYR A 158 16.53 16.30 -13.78
CA TYR A 158 17.89 16.14 -14.32
C TYR A 158 18.38 14.69 -14.30
N ILE A 159 17.45 13.73 -14.39
CA ILE A 159 17.78 12.31 -14.47
C ILE A 159 18.29 11.99 -15.89
N PRO A 160 19.51 11.45 -16.05
CA PRO A 160 20.01 11.08 -17.38
C PRO A 160 19.20 9.98 -18.04
N GLU A 161 19.30 9.88 -19.37
CA GLU A 161 18.82 8.68 -20.07
C GLU A 161 19.61 7.44 -19.63
N GLY A 162 18.91 6.32 -19.52
CA GLY A 162 19.50 5.06 -19.10
C GLY A 162 18.51 4.11 -18.43
N ASP A 163 19.02 2.96 -18.04
CA ASP A 163 18.29 1.95 -17.28
C ASP A 163 18.61 2.08 -15.79
N TYR A 164 17.59 1.84 -14.97
CA TYR A 164 17.63 2.03 -13.52
C TYR A 164 16.84 0.95 -12.80
N ILE A 165 17.11 0.80 -11.51
CA ILE A 165 16.15 0.23 -10.57
C ILE A 165 15.74 1.28 -9.54
N LEU A 166 14.50 1.18 -9.08
CA LEU A 166 14.00 1.81 -7.87
C LEU A 166 14.03 0.76 -6.76
N ARG A 167 14.68 1.09 -5.65
CA ARG A 167 14.79 0.23 -4.47
C ARG A 167 14.17 0.88 -3.26
N GLU A 168 13.46 0.10 -2.47
CA GLU A 168 13.01 0.47 -1.14
C GLU A 168 14.07 0.07 -0.12
N GLU A 169 14.73 1.06 0.47
CA GLU A 169 15.77 0.86 1.48
C GLU A 169 15.21 0.66 2.88
N THR A 170 14.00 1.17 3.13
CA THR A 170 13.33 1.03 4.42
C THR A 170 11.83 0.99 4.20
N THR A 171 11.24 -0.12 4.60
CA THR A 171 9.79 -0.35 4.54
C THR A 171 9.10 0.29 5.75
N PRO A 172 8.01 1.05 5.57
CA PRO A 172 7.22 1.59 6.68
C PRO A 172 6.53 0.50 7.50
N TYR A 173 6.25 0.79 8.76
CA TYR A 173 5.52 -0.13 9.64
C TYR A 173 4.16 -0.54 9.05
N GLY A 174 3.87 -1.85 9.06
CA GLY A 174 2.60 -2.40 8.59
C GLY A 174 2.57 -2.79 7.11
N PHE A 175 3.67 -2.60 6.38
CA PHE A 175 3.82 -2.99 4.97
C PHE A 175 4.90 -4.07 4.80
N LEU A 176 4.84 -4.78 3.67
CA LEU A 176 5.84 -5.75 3.24
C LEU A 176 6.87 -5.09 2.34
N GLN A 177 8.13 -5.52 2.47
CA GLN A 177 9.24 -5.03 1.66
C GLN A 177 8.97 -5.23 0.18
N SER A 178 9.04 -4.13 -0.57
CA SER A 178 8.94 -4.12 -2.03
C SER A 178 10.17 -4.74 -2.67
N VAL A 179 9.96 -5.43 -3.80
CA VAL A 179 11.04 -5.87 -4.69
C VAL A 179 11.55 -4.69 -5.52
N ASP A 180 12.81 -4.76 -5.97
CA ASP A 180 13.38 -3.76 -6.88
C ASP A 180 12.53 -3.63 -8.15
N VAL A 181 12.23 -2.40 -8.56
CA VAL A 181 11.43 -2.09 -9.74
C VAL A 181 12.34 -1.55 -10.85
N PRO A 182 12.54 -2.27 -11.97
CA PRO A 182 13.31 -1.75 -13.10
C PRO A 182 12.51 -0.71 -13.89
N PHE A 183 13.18 0.33 -14.36
CA PHE A 183 12.61 1.33 -15.27
C PHE A 183 13.70 1.94 -16.16
N SER A 184 13.28 2.57 -17.26
CA SER A 184 14.18 3.26 -18.19
C SER A 184 13.76 4.71 -18.32
N VAL A 185 14.74 5.60 -18.45
CA VAL A 185 14.53 7.01 -18.80
C VAL A 185 15.00 7.21 -20.22
N ILE A 186 14.10 7.72 -21.06
CA ILE A 186 14.38 8.09 -22.46
C ILE A 186 14.13 9.59 -22.66
N ASP A 187 14.66 10.17 -23.73
CA ASP A 187 14.30 11.51 -24.16
C ASP A 187 12.88 11.56 -24.77
N SER A 188 11.86 11.60 -23.89
CA SER A 188 10.45 11.68 -24.28
C SER A 188 9.89 13.11 -24.33
N GLN A 189 10.66 14.10 -23.87
CA GLN A 189 10.24 15.49 -23.64
C GLN A 189 9.03 15.67 -22.69
N ILE A 190 8.55 14.60 -22.04
CA ILE A 190 7.48 14.63 -21.05
C ILE A 190 7.95 14.02 -19.73
N VAL A 191 7.20 14.26 -18.66
CA VAL A 191 7.45 13.62 -17.36
C VAL A 191 7.14 12.13 -17.47
N GLN A 192 8.16 11.29 -17.21
CA GLN A 192 8.03 9.84 -17.17
C GLN A 192 7.57 9.39 -15.79
N LYS A 193 6.99 8.19 -15.67
CA LYS A 193 6.44 7.69 -14.41
C LYS A 193 7.04 6.33 -14.05
N ALA A 194 7.36 6.15 -12.78
CA ALA A 194 7.67 4.86 -12.18
C ALA A 194 6.79 4.65 -10.94
N GLU A 195 6.30 3.43 -10.75
CA GLU A 195 5.44 3.08 -9.63
C GLU A 195 6.03 1.88 -8.87
N MET A 196 6.03 1.96 -7.54
CA MET A 196 6.39 0.85 -6.66
C MET A 196 5.25 0.56 -5.69
N VAL A 197 4.84 -0.71 -5.63
CA VAL A 197 3.64 -1.13 -4.91
C VAL A 197 4.01 -1.84 -3.60
N ASP A 198 3.59 -1.28 -2.46
CA ASP A 198 3.61 -1.97 -1.16
C ASP A 198 2.37 -2.83 -0.97
N LYS A 199 2.60 -3.91 -0.23
CA LYS A 199 1.54 -4.83 0.20
C LYS A 199 1.40 -4.76 1.70
N ILE A 200 0.16 -4.81 2.17
CA ILE A 200 -0.14 -5.01 3.59
C ILE A 200 -0.17 -6.54 3.83
N PRO A 201 0.46 -7.06 4.89
CA PRO A 201 0.36 -8.48 5.23
C PRO A 201 -1.08 -8.92 5.46
N GLU A 202 -1.29 -10.23 5.37
CA GLU A 202 -2.57 -10.86 5.73
C GLU A 202 -2.45 -11.62 7.05
N GLY A 203 -3.59 -11.90 7.66
CA GLY A 203 -3.74 -12.68 8.86
C GLY A 203 -4.79 -13.78 8.70
N ILE A 204 -4.54 -14.94 9.29
CA ILE A 204 -5.50 -16.04 9.43
C ILE A 204 -5.77 -16.25 10.91
N LEU A 205 -7.05 -16.26 11.28
CA LEU A 205 -7.50 -16.77 12.57
C LEU A 205 -7.77 -18.27 12.41
N LYS A 206 -7.03 -19.09 13.16
CA LYS A 206 -7.28 -20.53 13.32
C LYS A 206 -7.94 -20.76 14.65
N LEU A 207 -8.90 -21.67 14.70
CA LEU A 207 -9.56 -22.00 15.94
C LEU A 207 -9.64 -23.50 16.20
N VAL A 208 -9.54 -23.86 17.47
CA VAL A 208 -9.77 -25.22 17.97
C VAL A 208 -10.76 -25.13 19.13
N LYS A 209 -11.98 -25.61 18.90
CA LYS A 209 -13.07 -25.59 19.86
C LYS A 209 -13.07 -26.86 20.72
N SER A 210 -13.15 -26.69 22.03
CA SER A 210 -13.32 -27.81 22.98
C SER A 210 -14.42 -27.57 23.99
N ASP A 211 -14.77 -28.62 24.73
CA ASP A 211 -15.54 -28.53 25.97
C ASP A 211 -14.70 -27.82 27.05
N THR A 212 -15.37 -27.11 27.98
CA THR A 212 -14.72 -26.41 29.09
C THR A 212 -14.17 -27.35 30.15
N ASP A 213 -14.92 -28.39 30.50
CA ASP A 213 -14.59 -29.34 31.57
C ASP A 213 -13.68 -30.47 31.05
N ARG A 214 -13.75 -30.78 29.74
CA ARG A 214 -12.97 -31.80 29.04
C ARG A 214 -12.25 -31.23 27.81
N PRO A 215 -11.09 -30.57 27.97
CA PRO A 215 -10.37 -29.93 26.86
C PRO A 215 -9.95 -30.87 25.72
N GLU A 216 -9.86 -32.17 25.98
CA GLU A 216 -9.64 -33.23 25.00
C GLU A 216 -10.87 -33.50 24.11
N GLU A 217 -12.07 -33.19 24.58
CA GLU A 217 -13.32 -33.33 23.84
C GLU A 217 -13.47 -32.13 22.89
N LYS A 218 -13.31 -32.41 21.59
CA LYS A 218 -13.38 -31.40 20.54
C LYS A 218 -14.80 -31.24 20.03
N LEU A 219 -15.20 -29.98 19.82
CA LEU A 219 -16.59 -29.65 19.48
C LEU A 219 -16.74 -29.35 18.00
N LYS A 220 -17.44 -30.26 17.33
CA LYS A 220 -17.82 -30.23 15.91
C LYS A 220 -19.09 -29.41 15.67
N ASP A 221 -19.31 -28.99 14.42
CA ASP A 221 -20.53 -28.32 13.94
C ASP A 221 -20.84 -26.99 14.66
N VAL A 222 -19.80 -26.36 15.22
CA VAL A 222 -19.87 -25.02 15.84
C VAL A 222 -19.62 -23.98 14.78
N GLU A 223 -20.51 -23.00 14.66
CA GLU A 223 -20.41 -21.95 13.64
C GLU A 223 -19.85 -20.66 14.24
N PHE A 224 -18.85 -20.09 13.57
CA PHE A 224 -18.23 -18.83 13.92
C PHE A 224 -18.33 -17.83 12.77
N SER A 225 -18.70 -16.58 13.08
CA SER A 225 -18.64 -15.44 12.14
C SER A 225 -17.46 -14.55 12.49
N LEU A 226 -16.67 -14.18 11.47
CA LEU A 226 -15.61 -13.17 11.58
C LEU A 226 -16.09 -11.86 10.97
N ILE A 227 -15.99 -10.78 11.74
CA ILE A 227 -16.42 -9.43 11.35
C ILE A 227 -15.21 -8.51 11.40
N ASN A 228 -14.98 -7.74 10.34
CA ASN A 228 -14.09 -6.58 10.39
C ASN A 228 -14.88 -5.41 11.00
N LYS A 229 -14.63 -5.09 12.27
CA LYS A 229 -15.34 -4.03 13.00
C LYS A 229 -15.00 -2.64 12.49
N THR A 230 -13.77 -2.43 12.05
CA THR A 230 -13.33 -1.14 11.50
C THR A 230 -14.13 -0.78 10.24
N LEU A 231 -14.41 -1.76 9.39
CA LEU A 231 -15.21 -1.58 8.17
C LEU A 231 -16.71 -1.85 8.37
N ASN A 232 -17.10 -2.35 9.54
CA ASN A 232 -18.43 -2.88 9.83
C ASN A 232 -18.92 -3.88 8.75
N LYS A 233 -18.05 -4.84 8.41
CA LYS A 233 -18.27 -5.80 7.32
C LYS A 233 -18.05 -7.23 7.81
N GLU A 234 -19.00 -8.13 7.52
CA GLU A 234 -18.80 -9.57 7.72
C GLU A 234 -17.80 -10.12 6.70
N CYS A 235 -16.81 -10.84 7.19
CA CYS A 235 -15.75 -11.44 6.37
C CYS A 235 -16.17 -12.81 5.87
N GLU A 236 -16.48 -13.72 6.80
CA GLU A 236 -16.75 -15.12 6.52
C GLU A 236 -17.39 -15.82 7.73
N ILE A 237 -18.13 -16.89 7.48
CA ILE A 237 -18.60 -17.85 8.48
C ILE A 237 -17.89 -19.18 8.24
N VAL A 238 -17.42 -19.80 9.32
CA VAL A 238 -16.75 -21.12 9.30
C VAL A 238 -17.42 -22.07 10.29
N ILE A 239 -17.26 -23.37 10.04
CA ILE A 239 -17.84 -24.44 10.86
C ILE A 239 -16.71 -25.37 11.31
N THR A 240 -16.69 -25.74 12.58
CA THR A 240 -15.69 -26.69 13.11
C THR A 240 -15.88 -28.10 12.57
N ASN A 241 -14.77 -28.74 12.22
CA ASN A 241 -14.73 -30.15 11.79
C ASN A 241 -14.80 -31.14 12.97
N ASP A 242 -14.65 -32.44 12.70
CA ASP A 242 -14.67 -33.51 13.72
C ASP A 242 -13.55 -33.39 14.77
N GLN A 243 -12.48 -32.64 14.49
CA GLN A 243 -11.38 -32.31 15.41
C GLN A 243 -11.60 -30.99 16.15
N GLY A 244 -12.79 -30.36 15.98
CA GLY A 244 -13.11 -29.06 16.55
C GLY A 244 -12.37 -27.89 15.88
N GLU A 245 -11.74 -28.12 14.73
CA GLU A 245 -10.90 -27.13 14.08
C GLU A 245 -11.67 -26.36 13.00
N ALA A 246 -11.41 -25.06 12.90
CA ALA A 246 -11.79 -24.27 11.73
C ALA A 246 -10.72 -23.21 11.43
N GLN A 247 -10.69 -22.69 10.20
CA GLN A 247 -9.85 -21.56 9.84
C GLN A 247 -10.61 -20.61 8.93
N PHE A 248 -10.41 -19.32 9.15
CA PHE A 248 -10.90 -18.28 8.25
C PHE A 248 -9.95 -18.08 7.06
N LYS A 249 -10.45 -17.56 5.94
CA LYS A 249 -9.62 -17.09 4.84
C LYS A 249 -8.70 -15.95 5.28
N PRO A 250 -7.54 -15.78 4.63
CA PRO A 250 -6.67 -14.62 4.86
C PRO A 250 -7.45 -13.31 4.79
N GLN A 251 -7.23 -12.44 5.77
CA GLN A 251 -7.76 -11.09 5.82
C GLN A 251 -6.60 -10.10 5.92
N PRO A 252 -6.65 -8.92 5.28
CA PRO A 252 -5.62 -7.90 5.46
C PRO A 252 -5.52 -7.50 6.94
N ILE A 253 -4.31 -7.30 7.45
CA ILE A 253 -4.15 -6.92 8.88
C ILE A 253 -4.53 -5.47 9.17
N GLY A 254 -4.64 -4.65 8.13
CA GLY A 254 -4.96 -3.23 8.24
C GLY A 254 -5.17 -2.59 6.87
N TYR A 255 -5.17 -1.26 6.89
CA TYR A 255 -5.35 -0.41 5.72
C TYR A 255 -4.40 0.77 5.76
N MET A 256 -4.31 1.47 4.63
CA MET A 256 -3.61 2.74 4.55
C MET A 256 -4.61 3.87 4.76
N ASP A 257 -4.31 4.78 5.69
CA ASP A 257 -5.10 5.99 5.88
C ASP A 257 -4.83 7.03 4.78
N LYS A 258 -5.56 8.15 4.83
CA LYS A 258 -5.43 9.25 3.86
C LYS A 258 -4.05 9.91 3.86
N ASP A 259 -3.30 9.78 4.94
CA ASP A 259 -1.99 10.40 5.14
C ASP A 259 -0.87 9.39 4.76
N GLY A 260 -1.22 8.29 4.08
CA GLY A 260 -0.30 7.26 3.61
C GLY A 260 0.22 6.32 4.70
N ASN A 261 -0.34 6.35 5.91
CA ASN A 261 0.16 5.57 7.04
C ASN A 261 -0.68 4.31 7.27
N PHE A 262 -0.04 3.25 7.75
CA PHE A 262 -0.74 2.03 8.15
C PHE A 262 -1.65 2.26 9.38
N LYS A 263 -2.85 1.69 9.33
CA LYS A 263 -3.79 1.56 10.44
C LYS A 263 -4.28 0.11 10.55
N PRO A 264 -4.23 -0.50 11.74
CA PRO A 264 -4.68 -1.86 11.91
C PRO A 264 -6.20 -1.97 11.78
N TYR A 265 -6.67 -3.12 11.28
CA TYR A 265 -8.07 -3.49 11.36
C TYR A 265 -8.36 -4.17 12.70
N THR A 266 -9.48 -3.82 13.29
CA THR A 266 -10.06 -4.54 14.43
C THR A 266 -11.05 -5.57 13.92
N TYR A 267 -10.81 -6.81 14.30
CA TYR A 267 -11.67 -7.95 14.00
C TYR A 267 -12.41 -8.43 15.23
N GLU A 268 -13.54 -9.08 15.02
CA GLU A 268 -14.30 -9.74 16.07
C GLU A 268 -14.80 -11.08 15.58
N CYS A 269 -14.46 -12.13 16.32
CA CYS A 269 -14.94 -13.48 16.10
C CYS A 269 -16.09 -13.76 17.06
N ARG A 270 -17.24 -14.19 16.52
CA ARG A 270 -18.44 -14.52 17.30
C ARG A 270 -18.81 -15.97 17.05
N GLU A 271 -19.07 -16.70 18.13
CA GLU A 271 -19.80 -17.96 18.03
C GLU A 271 -21.27 -17.62 17.76
N ILE A 272 -21.82 -18.12 16.67
CA ILE A 272 -23.22 -17.86 16.26
C ILE A 272 -24.11 -19.10 16.43
N LYS A 273 -23.50 -20.28 16.58
CA LYS A 273 -24.19 -21.54 16.89
C LYS A 273 -23.25 -22.47 17.63
N GLY A 274 -23.65 -22.88 18.83
CA GLY A 274 -22.91 -23.82 19.65
C GLY A 274 -23.13 -25.28 19.25
N ALA A 275 -22.24 -26.16 19.72
CA ALA A 275 -22.39 -27.59 19.55
C ALA A 275 -23.65 -28.10 20.25
N VAL A 276 -24.20 -29.21 19.75
CA VAL A 276 -25.33 -29.88 20.41
C VAL A 276 -24.94 -30.20 21.85
N GLY A 277 -25.84 -29.89 22.80
CA GLY A 277 -25.59 -30.13 24.22
C GLY A 277 -24.69 -29.10 24.91
N HIS A 278 -24.28 -28.01 24.24
CA HIS A 278 -23.43 -26.97 24.81
C HIS A 278 -24.11 -25.60 24.83
N MET A 279 -23.67 -24.74 25.75
CA MET A 279 -24.18 -23.38 25.93
C MET A 279 -23.52 -22.43 24.93
N LEU A 280 -24.33 -21.58 24.29
CA LEU A 280 -23.86 -20.47 23.45
C LEU A 280 -23.65 -19.22 24.31
N THR A 281 -22.59 -19.22 25.13
CA THR A 281 -22.28 -18.15 26.10
C THR A 281 -20.94 -17.48 25.85
N LEU A 282 -20.19 -17.92 24.83
CA LEU A 282 -18.90 -17.36 24.49
C LEU A 282 -19.04 -15.88 24.12
N LYS A 283 -18.30 -15.03 24.83
CA LYS A 283 -18.25 -13.59 24.52
C LYS A 283 -17.53 -13.38 23.18
N PRO A 284 -17.95 -12.38 22.38
CA PRO A 284 -17.21 -12.02 21.17
C PRO A 284 -15.72 -11.78 21.46
N TYR A 285 -14.86 -12.37 20.64
CA TYR A 285 -13.41 -12.22 20.74
C TYR A 285 -12.94 -11.12 19.80
N GLU A 286 -12.62 -9.96 20.35
CA GLU A 286 -12.08 -8.82 19.60
C GLU A 286 -10.55 -8.87 19.58
N PHE A 287 -9.95 -8.68 18.41
CA PHE A 287 -8.50 -8.73 18.23
C PHE A 287 -8.02 -7.91 17.03
N GLN A 288 -6.71 -7.69 16.97
CA GLN A 288 -6.00 -7.18 15.79
C GLN A 288 -4.90 -8.17 15.45
N PHE A 289 -4.61 -8.37 14.16
CA PHE A 289 -3.42 -9.12 13.77
C PHE A 289 -2.18 -8.26 14.02
N GLU A 290 -1.25 -8.79 14.81
CA GLU A 290 0.00 -8.07 15.13
C GLU A 290 1.00 -8.17 13.99
N TYR A 291 1.36 -7.02 13.40
CA TYR A 291 2.48 -6.92 12.48
C TYR A 291 3.78 -7.45 13.11
N LYS A 292 4.49 -8.33 12.40
CA LYS A 292 5.75 -8.93 12.88
C LYS A 292 6.98 -8.26 12.30
N ASN A 293 7.08 -8.21 10.97
CA ASN A 293 8.14 -7.57 10.20
C ASN A 293 7.75 -7.54 8.71
N GLU A 294 8.59 -6.89 7.92
CA GLU A 294 8.40 -6.60 6.50
C GLU A 294 8.55 -7.83 5.58
N TRP A 295 8.93 -8.98 6.14
CA TRP A 295 9.09 -10.25 5.42
C TRP A 295 7.99 -11.27 5.74
N THR A 296 7.15 -11.01 6.75
CA THR A 296 6.08 -11.91 7.19
C THR A 296 4.79 -11.60 6.45
N ASN A 297 4.57 -12.26 5.31
CA ASN A 297 3.39 -12.03 4.47
C ASN A 297 2.06 -12.52 5.10
N LEU A 298 2.12 -13.51 5.98
CA LEU A 298 0.95 -14.15 6.56
C LEU A 298 1.15 -14.40 8.07
N ILE A 299 0.29 -13.81 8.88
CA ILE A 299 0.28 -13.96 10.33
C ILE A 299 -0.77 -15.01 10.72
N ILE A 300 -0.39 -15.97 11.55
CA ILE A 300 -1.31 -16.97 12.08
C ILE A 300 -1.62 -16.62 13.53
N LEU A 301 -2.90 -16.44 13.85
CA LEU A 301 -3.40 -16.27 15.20
C LEU A 301 -4.22 -17.51 15.59
N ASP A 302 -3.79 -18.21 16.62
CA ASP A 302 -4.50 -19.36 17.16
C ASP A 302 -5.46 -18.92 18.28
N TYR A 303 -6.71 -19.40 18.22
CA TYR A 303 -7.76 -19.11 19.20
C TYR A 303 -8.44 -20.40 19.64
N ASN A 304 -8.38 -20.72 20.94
CA ASN A 304 -8.87 -22.00 21.46
C ASN A 304 -10.06 -21.82 22.44
N PRO A 305 -11.26 -21.44 21.97
CA PRO A 305 -12.40 -21.20 22.83
C PRO A 305 -13.05 -22.48 23.38
N THR A 306 -13.66 -22.37 24.57
CA THR A 306 -14.38 -23.48 25.22
C THR A 306 -15.85 -23.13 25.47
N ASN A 307 -16.72 -24.15 25.53
CA ASN A 307 -18.14 -23.99 25.89
C ASN A 307 -18.46 -24.94 27.03
N ASP A 308 -19.31 -24.46 27.93
CA ASP A 308 -19.88 -25.30 28.97
C ASP A 308 -20.95 -26.21 28.37
N SER A 309 -21.02 -27.45 28.87
CA SER A 309 -22.13 -28.34 28.60
C SER A 309 -23.44 -27.82 29.22
N ASN A 310 -24.55 -28.10 28.55
CA ASN A 310 -25.89 -27.85 29.07
C ASN A 310 -26.13 -28.79 30.26
N ARG A 311 -26.38 -28.21 31.44
CA ARG A 311 -26.57 -28.96 32.68
C ARG A 311 -27.81 -28.51 33.42
N THR A 312 -28.48 -29.47 34.05
CA THR A 312 -29.52 -29.24 35.04
C THR A 312 -29.15 -30.01 36.30
N LYS A 313 -29.69 -29.56 37.42
CA LYS A 313 -29.48 -30.16 38.74
C LYS A 313 -30.84 -30.28 39.41
N THR A 314 -31.16 -31.45 39.93
CA THR A 314 -32.48 -31.73 40.50
C THR A 314 -32.37 -32.11 41.97
N ASP A 315 -33.13 -31.39 42.78
CA ASP A 315 -33.22 -31.59 44.21
C ASP A 315 -34.67 -31.88 44.60
N LYS A 316 -34.88 -32.82 45.51
CA LYS A 316 -36.21 -33.13 46.03
C LYS A 316 -36.26 -32.83 47.53
N PHE A 317 -37.13 -31.90 47.90
CA PHE A 317 -37.37 -31.52 49.29
C PHE A 317 -38.73 -32.01 49.79
N LEU A 318 -38.88 -32.04 51.12
CA LEU A 318 -40.16 -32.06 51.81
C LEU A 318 -40.91 -30.74 51.56
N GLY A 319 -42.23 -30.78 51.38
CA GLY A 319 -42.98 -29.59 50.93
C GLY A 319 -43.13 -28.48 51.97
N ASP A 320 -42.91 -28.81 53.24
CA ASP A 320 -43.09 -27.96 54.41
C ASP A 320 -41.76 -27.63 55.13
N THR A 321 -40.62 -28.13 54.61
CA THR A 321 -39.28 -27.89 55.16
C THR A 321 -38.23 -27.81 54.05
N ASP A 322 -37.06 -27.23 54.33
CA ASP A 322 -35.93 -27.24 53.39
C ASP A 322 -35.09 -28.54 53.47
N GLN A 323 -35.65 -29.62 54.03
CA GLN A 323 -34.96 -30.90 54.15
C GLN A 323 -35.17 -31.78 52.92
N TRP A 324 -34.11 -32.50 52.54
CA TRP A 324 -34.12 -33.48 51.45
C TRP A 324 -35.16 -34.58 51.70
N LEU A 325 -35.89 -34.94 50.65
CA LEU A 325 -36.82 -36.07 50.65
C LEU A 325 -36.16 -37.25 49.94
N GLU A 326 -35.83 -38.27 50.71
CA GLU A 326 -35.21 -39.51 50.22
C GLU A 326 -36.26 -40.55 49.79
N GLY A 327 -35.90 -41.39 48.83
CA GLY A 327 -36.69 -42.57 48.44
C GLY A 327 -37.82 -42.29 47.45
N ALA A 328 -37.93 -41.08 46.90
CA ALA A 328 -38.85 -40.81 45.80
C ALA A 328 -38.23 -41.23 44.47
N GLU A 329 -38.97 -41.96 43.65
CA GLU A 329 -38.57 -42.25 42.27
C GLU A 329 -38.92 -41.05 41.39
N LEU A 330 -37.91 -40.52 40.71
CA LEU A 330 -38.05 -39.45 39.73
C LEU A 330 -37.57 -39.96 38.37
N ARG A 331 -38.24 -39.50 37.32
CA ARG A 331 -37.79 -39.69 35.93
C ARG A 331 -37.78 -38.36 35.20
N MET A 332 -36.78 -38.18 34.35
CA MET A 332 -36.70 -37.05 33.44
C MET A 332 -37.05 -37.53 32.04
N GLU A 333 -38.03 -36.88 31.42
CA GLU A 333 -38.52 -37.23 30.08
C GLU A 333 -38.26 -36.09 29.10
N ARG A 334 -37.76 -36.41 27.91
CA ARG A 334 -37.61 -35.46 26.80
C ARG A 334 -38.83 -35.57 25.89
N ARG A 335 -39.43 -34.43 25.56
CA ARG A 335 -40.52 -34.37 24.59
C ARG A 335 -39.98 -34.60 23.17
N THR A 336 -40.54 -35.57 22.46
CA THR A 336 -40.16 -35.92 21.07
C THR A 336 -41.25 -35.58 20.05
N GLY A 337 -42.44 -35.15 20.50
CA GLY A 337 -43.54 -34.73 19.64
C GLY A 337 -44.67 -34.07 20.43
N THR A 338 -45.84 -33.88 19.81
CA THR A 338 -46.97 -33.18 20.45
C THR A 338 -47.42 -33.88 21.73
N ASP A 339 -47.43 -35.22 21.76
CA ASP A 339 -47.77 -36.02 22.96
C ASP A 339 -46.84 -37.23 23.13
N THR A 340 -45.64 -37.20 22.56
CA THR A 340 -44.65 -38.28 22.71
C THR A 340 -43.47 -37.83 23.55
N TRP A 341 -43.04 -38.71 24.45
CA TRP A 341 -41.99 -38.50 25.43
C TRP A 341 -41.07 -39.71 25.46
N GLU A 342 -39.77 -39.47 25.67
CA GLU A 342 -38.76 -40.50 25.90
C GLU A 342 -38.12 -40.31 27.27
N THR A 343 -37.91 -41.39 28.02
CA THR A 343 -37.16 -41.34 29.27
C THR A 343 -35.69 -41.05 28.99
N VAL A 344 -35.18 -39.97 29.57
CA VAL A 344 -33.76 -39.58 29.53
C VAL A 344 -33.00 -40.24 30.68
N ASP A 345 -33.58 -40.22 31.87
CA ASP A 345 -32.98 -40.78 33.08
C ASP A 345 -34.06 -41.09 34.13
N GLU A 346 -33.78 -42.01 35.03
CA GLU A 346 -34.65 -42.41 36.14
C GLU A 346 -33.81 -42.75 37.37
N TRP A 347 -34.14 -42.15 38.51
CA TRP A 347 -33.34 -42.27 39.74
C TRP A 347 -34.20 -42.20 41.01
N VAL A 348 -33.61 -42.66 42.12
CA VAL A 348 -34.19 -42.53 43.45
C VAL A 348 -33.53 -41.37 44.18
N THR A 349 -34.33 -40.47 44.75
CA THR A 349 -33.83 -39.28 45.45
C THR A 349 -33.05 -39.65 46.71
N GLY A 350 -31.92 -38.96 46.92
CA GLY A 350 -31.06 -39.10 48.09
C GLY A 350 -30.82 -37.77 48.81
N ARG A 351 -29.84 -37.75 49.73
CA ARG A 351 -29.38 -36.53 50.43
C ARG A 351 -28.39 -35.68 49.62
N GLN A 352 -28.24 -36.01 48.35
CA GLN A 352 -27.43 -35.28 47.41
C GLN A 352 -28.26 -35.06 46.17
N SER A 353 -27.92 -33.98 45.49
CA SER A 353 -28.48 -33.63 44.21
C SER A 353 -28.16 -34.67 43.15
N HIS A 354 -29.10 -34.81 42.22
CA HIS A 354 -28.92 -35.57 40.99
C HIS A 354 -28.63 -34.62 39.83
#